data_AF-A0A822G8F4-F1
#
_entry.id   AF-A0A822G8F4-F1
#
_cell.length_a   1.000
_cell.length_b   1.000
_cell.length_c   1.000
_cell.angle_alpha   90.00
_cell.angle_beta   90.00
_cell.angle_gamma   90.00
#
_symmetry.space_group_name_H-M   'P 1'
#
loop_
_entity.id
_entity.type
_entity.pdbx_description
1 polymer ?
#
loop_
_entity_poly.entity_id
_entity_poly.type
_entity_poly.pdbx_seq_one_letter_code
_entity_poly.pdbx_strand_id
1 'polypeptide(L)'
;LHNFKWNRLASQIFGILLIVNALLILFELPFTLTYLYDGFVRHENICPVWILINYSLFILSIILIAWTSIERYLFIYHEQLITRCRILLHYIPIGCFIVYTPLFYISLVLFYPCQQAFSEYSYICGGPCYLFHIVPCVIDWLFNVVLVLLITCVMNIILIVETVNDGVAQ
;
A
#
# COMPACT_ATOMS: atom_id res chain seq x y z
N LEU A 1 -8.09 15.51 27.94
CA LEU A 1 -8.05 14.08 27.55
C LEU A 1 -8.28 13.83 26.06
N HIS A 2 -9.07 14.66 25.37
CA HIS A 2 -9.38 14.56 23.93
C HIS A 2 -8.14 14.56 23.01
N ASN A 3 -7.27 15.58 23.17
CA ASN A 3 -6.01 15.70 22.40
C ASN A 3 -5.00 14.56 22.66
N PHE A 4 -5.07 13.91 23.84
CA PHE A 4 -4.15 12.81 24.17
C PHE A 4 -4.54 11.50 23.47
N LYS A 5 -5.85 11.28 23.26
CA LYS A 5 -6.37 10.11 22.55
C LYS A 5 -6.12 10.21 21.04
N TRP A 6 -6.17 11.43 20.49
CA TRP A 6 -5.82 11.77 19.10
C TRP A 6 -4.38 11.38 18.75
N ASN A 7 -3.41 11.82 19.55
CA ASN A 7 -2.00 11.50 19.35
C ASN A 7 -1.75 9.98 19.32
N ARG A 8 -2.45 9.21 20.16
CA ARG A 8 -2.20 7.78 20.29
C ARG A 8 -2.70 6.97 19.09
N LEU A 9 -3.86 7.33 18.52
CA LEU A 9 -4.47 6.61 17.40
C LEU A 9 -3.81 6.93 16.07
N ALA A 10 -3.61 8.22 15.78
CA ALA A 10 -2.86 8.64 14.59
C ALA A 10 -1.45 8.05 14.62
N SER A 11 -0.78 8.09 15.77
CA SER A 11 0.56 7.50 15.94
C SER A 11 0.62 6.00 15.64
N GLN A 12 -0.46 5.24 15.87
CA GLN A 12 -0.47 3.80 15.59
C GLN A 12 -0.44 3.51 14.09
N ILE A 13 -1.29 4.17 13.29
CA ILE A 13 -1.32 3.96 11.83
C ILE A 13 -0.07 4.50 11.17
N PHE A 14 0.38 5.69 11.56
CA PHE A 14 1.64 6.22 11.07
C PHE A 14 2.80 5.29 11.42
N GLY A 15 2.79 4.69 12.62
CA GLY A 15 3.78 3.68 12.99
C GLY A 15 3.76 2.47 12.06
N ILE A 16 2.58 1.90 11.77
CA ILE A 16 2.44 0.78 10.83
C ILE A 16 2.90 1.18 9.43
N LEU A 17 2.47 2.33 8.93
CA LEU A 17 2.86 2.85 7.62
C LEU A 17 4.38 3.03 7.52
N LEU A 18 5.01 3.61 8.55
CA LEU A 18 6.46 3.78 8.61
C LEU A 18 7.19 2.44 8.62
N ILE A 19 6.69 1.45 9.38
CA ILE A 19 7.28 0.11 9.41
C ILE A 19 7.15 -0.56 8.03
N VAL A 20 5.98 -0.48 7.39
CA VAL A 20 5.77 -1.05 6.05
C VAL A 20 6.70 -0.41 5.03
N ASN A 21 6.84 0.91 5.03
CA ASN A 21 7.75 1.61 4.12
C ASN A 21 9.23 1.34 4.44
N ALA A 22 9.59 1.21 5.72
CA ALA A 22 10.93 0.81 6.11
C ALA A 22 11.26 -0.61 5.61
N LEU A 23 10.33 -1.56 5.77
CA LEU A 23 10.48 -2.91 5.22
C LEU A 23 10.61 -2.87 3.70
N LEU A 24 9.76 -2.09 3.01
CA LEU A 24 9.85 -1.94 1.56
C LEU A 24 11.25 -1.50 1.13
N ILE A 25 11.81 -0.46 1.76
CA ILE A 25 13.18 0.03 1.45
C ILE A 25 14.23 -1.02 1.81
N LEU A 26 14.10 -1.69 2.96
CA LEU A 26 15.02 -2.74 3.40
C LEU A 26 15.05 -3.94 2.44
N PHE A 27 13.94 -4.25 1.78
CA PHE A 27 13.87 -5.31 0.77
C PHE A 27 14.19 -4.83 -0.65
N GLU A 28 13.98 -3.55 -0.99
CA GLU A 28 14.32 -2.98 -2.30
C GLU A 28 15.82 -2.75 -2.47
N LEU A 29 16.42 -2.10 -1.48
CA LEU A 29 17.79 -1.59 -1.56
C LEU A 29 18.86 -2.68 -1.77
N PRO A 30 18.91 -3.79 -1.01
CA PRO A 30 19.97 -4.78 -1.19
C PRO A 30 19.89 -5.49 -2.54
N PHE A 31 18.67 -5.70 -3.07
CA PHE A 31 18.46 -6.32 -4.37
C PHE A 31 18.88 -5.39 -5.51
N THR A 32 18.50 -4.12 -5.43
CA THR A 32 18.93 -3.10 -6.39
C THR A 32 20.45 -2.93 -6.37
N LEU A 33 21.07 -2.90 -5.18
CA LEU A 33 22.53 -2.79 -5.05
C LEU A 33 23.28 -4.00 -5.61
N THR A 34 22.77 -5.21 -5.37
CA THR A 34 23.37 -6.45 -5.91
C THR A 34 23.30 -6.44 -7.44
N TYR A 35 22.17 -6.05 -8.02
CA TYR A 35 22.01 -5.91 -9.46
C TYR A 35 22.97 -4.85 -10.05
N LEU A 36 23.12 -3.69 -9.39
CA LEU A 36 24.04 -2.63 -9.83
C LEU A 36 25.51 -3.06 -9.75
N TYR A 37 25.87 -3.94 -8.81
CA TYR A 37 27.24 -4.42 -8.63
C TYR A 37 27.59 -5.56 -9.59
N ASP A 38 26.74 -6.59 -9.68
CA ASP A 38 27.02 -7.80 -10.47
C ASP A 38 26.56 -7.67 -11.93
N GLY A 39 25.59 -6.80 -12.23
CA GLY A 39 24.99 -6.65 -13.56
C GLY A 39 23.99 -7.75 -13.94
N PHE A 40 23.76 -8.74 -13.06
CA PHE A 40 22.78 -9.82 -13.24
C PHE A 40 22.26 -10.33 -11.89
N VAL A 41 21.12 -11.03 -11.89
CA VAL A 41 20.55 -11.66 -10.68
C VAL A 41 20.98 -13.12 -10.58
N ARG A 42 21.65 -13.49 -9.48
CA ARG A 42 22.36 -14.78 -9.33
C ARG A 42 21.46 -16.02 -9.18
N HIS A 43 20.21 -15.86 -8.77
CA HIS A 43 19.30 -16.97 -8.49
C HIS A 43 17.86 -16.67 -8.94
N GLU A 44 17.40 -17.38 -9.96
CA GLU A 44 16.01 -17.29 -10.48
C GLU A 44 14.95 -17.56 -9.40
N ASN A 45 15.24 -18.45 -8.44
CA ASN A 45 14.31 -18.79 -7.36
C ASN A 45 14.04 -17.63 -6.38
N ILE A 46 14.91 -16.61 -6.34
CA ILE A 46 14.73 -15.46 -5.45
C ILE A 46 13.78 -14.42 -6.07
N CYS A 47 13.73 -14.36 -7.40
CA CYS A 47 12.89 -13.43 -8.15
C CYS A 47 11.40 -13.48 -7.77
N PRO A 48 10.70 -14.63 -7.75
CA PRO A 48 9.29 -14.66 -7.41
C PRO A 48 9.01 -14.23 -5.97
N VAL A 49 9.91 -14.56 -5.04
CA VAL A 49 9.80 -14.15 -3.62
C VAL A 49 9.98 -12.65 -3.49
N TRP A 50 10.98 -12.08 -4.18
CA TRP A 50 11.21 -10.65 -4.18
C TRP A 50 10.04 -9.88 -4.79
N ILE A 51 9.55 -10.27 -5.98
CA ILE A 51 8.39 -9.65 -6.63
C ILE A 51 7.18 -9.70 -5.70
N LEU A 52 6.92 -10.86 -5.07
CA LEU A 52 5.80 -11.02 -4.17
C LEU A 52 5.85 -10.05 -2.99
N ILE A 53 6.98 -9.99 -2.29
CA ILE A 53 7.17 -9.10 -1.14
C ILE A 53 7.06 -7.64 -1.57
N ASN A 54 7.71 -7.29 -2.67
CA ASN A 54 7.79 -5.93 -3.17
C ASN A 54 6.41 -5.37 -3.54
N TYR A 55 5.68 -6.06 -4.43
CA TYR A 55 4.36 -5.62 -4.89
C TYR A 55 3.37 -5.59 -3.72
N SER A 56 3.41 -6.58 -2.83
CA SER A 56 2.55 -6.62 -1.65
C SER A 56 2.78 -5.44 -0.72
N LEU A 57 4.04 -5.15 -0.37
CA LEU A 57 4.39 -4.04 0.53
C LEU A 57 4.12 -2.67 -0.11
N PHE A 58 4.41 -2.53 -1.40
CA PHE A 58 4.17 -1.28 -2.14
C PHE A 58 2.68 -0.91 -2.15
N ILE A 59 1.82 -1.87 -2.51
CA ILE A 59 0.38 -1.64 -2.61
C ILE A 59 -0.26 -1.53 -1.23
N LEU A 60 0.22 -2.30 -0.25
CA LEU A 60 -0.17 -2.11 1.13
C LEU A 60 0.15 -0.68 1.61
N SER A 61 1.32 -0.14 1.27
CA SER A 61 1.68 1.24 1.60
C SER A 61 0.68 2.25 1.00
N ILE A 62 0.37 2.12 -0.30
CA ILE A 62 -0.58 3.02 -0.98
C ILE A 62 -1.99 2.93 -0.37
N ILE A 63 -2.48 1.72 -0.09
CA ILE A 63 -3.79 1.51 0.55
C ILE A 63 -3.81 2.08 1.97
N LEU A 64 -2.74 1.90 2.76
CA LEU A 64 -2.64 2.47 4.10
C LEU A 64 -2.61 4.00 4.07
N ILE A 65 -1.96 4.62 3.07
CA ILE A 65 -2.00 6.07 2.87
C ILE A 65 -3.43 6.53 2.60
N ALA A 66 -4.12 5.87 1.67
CA ALA A 66 -5.53 6.19 1.35
C ALA A 66 -6.42 6.05 2.58
N TRP A 67 -6.27 4.96 3.32
CA TRP A 67 -7.04 4.71 4.53
C TRP A 67 -6.76 5.76 5.61
N THR A 68 -5.51 6.18 5.76
CA THR A 68 -5.12 7.25 6.69
C THR A 68 -5.83 8.55 6.36
N SER A 69 -5.97 8.90 5.07
CA SER A 69 -6.74 10.07 4.64
C SER A 69 -8.23 9.96 4.98
N ILE A 70 -8.83 8.79 4.74
CA ILE A 70 -10.24 8.51 5.10
C ILE A 70 -10.45 8.63 6.61
N GLU A 71 -9.58 8.02 7.40
CA GLU A 71 -9.70 8.02 8.85
C GLU A 71 -9.56 9.42 9.44
N ARG A 72 -8.66 10.26 8.91
CA ARG A 72 -8.55 11.66 9.32
C ARG A 72 -9.85 12.44 9.07
N TYR A 73 -10.43 12.27 7.88
CA TYR A 73 -11.71 12.90 7.56
C TYR A 73 -12.82 12.45 8.50
N LEU A 74 -12.98 11.13 8.69
CA LEU A 74 -13.98 10.59 9.63
C LEU A 74 -13.73 11.05 11.07
N PHE A 75 -12.48 11.26 11.47
CA PHE A 75 -12.17 11.72 12.82
C PHE A 75 -12.56 13.18 13.04
N ILE A 76 -12.31 14.06 12.06
CA ILE A 76 -12.61 15.49 12.17
C ILE A 76 -14.12 15.74 12.17
N TYR A 77 -14.85 15.14 11.22
CA TYR A 77 -16.28 15.43 11.00
C TYR A 77 -17.22 14.45 11.70
N HIS A 78 -16.76 13.25 12.05
CA HIS A 78 -17.58 12.17 12.59
C HIS A 78 -16.97 11.50 13.82
N GLU A 79 -16.40 12.29 14.74
CA GLU A 79 -15.71 11.78 15.92
C GLU A 79 -16.57 10.82 16.77
N GLN A 80 -17.86 11.13 16.96
CA GLN A 80 -18.78 10.28 17.73
C GLN A 80 -18.93 8.88 17.09
N LEU A 81 -18.86 8.80 15.76
CA LEU A 81 -18.94 7.55 15.02
C LEU A 81 -17.67 6.72 15.22
N ILE A 82 -16.48 7.32 15.09
CA ILE A 82 -15.21 6.63 15.32
C ILE A 82 -15.08 6.14 16.75
N THR A 83 -15.44 6.98 17.73
CA THR A 83 -15.30 6.62 19.14
C THR A 83 -16.21 5.45 19.53
N ARG A 84 -17.41 5.37 18.94
CA ARG A 84 -18.36 4.27 19.16
C ARG A 84 -18.02 3.01 18.39
N CYS A 85 -17.55 3.14 17.15
CA CYS A 85 -17.29 2.04 16.22
C CYS A 85 -15.79 1.81 15.96
N ARG A 86 -14.93 2.10 16.95
CA ARG A 86 -13.47 2.08 16.81
C ARG A 86 -12.93 0.76 16.26
N ILE A 87 -13.46 -0.38 16.70
CA ILE A 87 -12.96 -1.69 16.23
C ILE A 87 -13.28 -1.88 14.75
N LEU A 88 -14.51 -1.58 14.36
CA LEU A 88 -15.02 -1.75 12.99
C LEU A 88 -14.39 -0.77 12.00
N LEU A 89 -14.11 0.47 12.42
CA LEU A 89 -13.64 1.55 11.55
C LEU A 89 -12.12 1.78 11.61
N HIS A 90 -11.38 1.12 12.49
CA HIS A 90 -9.92 1.29 12.58
C HIS A 90 -9.19 -0.04 12.42
N TYR A 91 -9.47 -1.01 13.29
CA TYR A 91 -8.69 -2.26 13.31
C TYR A 91 -9.07 -3.23 12.19
N ILE A 92 -10.36 -3.35 11.88
CA ILE A 92 -10.82 -4.29 10.83
C ILE A 92 -10.29 -3.89 9.45
N PRO A 93 -10.41 -2.64 8.96
CA PRO A 93 -9.95 -2.28 7.63
C PRO A 93 -8.45 -2.49 7.47
N ILE A 94 -7.64 -2.09 8.46
CA ILE A 94 -6.19 -2.30 8.46
C ILE A 94 -5.85 -3.79 8.41
N GLY A 95 -6.50 -4.60 9.26
CA GLY A 95 -6.31 -6.06 9.26
C GLY A 95 -6.69 -6.69 7.91
N CYS A 96 -7.80 -6.24 7.32
CA CYS A 96 -8.24 -6.68 6.00
C CYS A 96 -7.21 -6.32 4.93
N PHE A 97 -6.62 -5.12 4.92
CA PHE A 97 -5.62 -4.72 3.93
C PHE A 97 -4.29 -5.49 4.07
N ILE A 98 -3.84 -5.71 5.30
CA ILE A 98 -2.62 -6.49 5.59
C ILE A 98 -2.77 -7.94 5.11
N VAL A 99 -3.98 -8.50 5.13
CA VAL A 99 -4.23 -9.87 4.66
C VAL A 99 -4.55 -9.90 3.17
N TYR A 100 -5.34 -8.96 2.67
CA TYR A 100 -5.77 -8.87 1.27
C TYR A 100 -4.58 -8.73 0.31
N THR A 101 -3.68 -7.79 0.57
CA THR A 101 -2.56 -7.48 -0.33
C THR A 101 -1.64 -8.68 -0.60
N PRO A 102 -1.10 -9.39 0.42
CA PRO A 102 -0.27 -10.57 0.14
C PRO A 102 -1.08 -11.70 -0.49
N LEU A 103 -2.34 -11.93 -0.09
CA LEU A 103 -3.15 -13.00 -0.70
C LEU A 103 -3.43 -12.75 -2.19
N PHE A 104 -3.70 -11.51 -2.55
CA PHE A 104 -3.91 -11.11 -3.94
C PHE A 104 -2.67 -11.35 -4.79
N TYR A 105 -1.49 -10.88 -4.35
CA TYR A 105 -0.25 -11.08 -5.11
C TYR A 105 0.27 -12.52 -5.06
N ILE A 106 0.06 -13.27 -3.96
CA ILE A 106 0.33 -14.72 -3.93
C ILE A 106 -0.47 -15.42 -5.04
N SER A 107 -1.75 -15.07 -5.16
CA SER A 107 -2.66 -15.64 -6.15
C SER A 107 -2.22 -15.32 -7.58
N LEU A 108 -1.87 -14.06 -7.87
CA LEU A 108 -1.42 -13.65 -9.21
C LEU A 108 -0.02 -14.15 -9.57
N VAL A 109 0.92 -14.17 -8.62
CA VAL A 109 2.32 -14.53 -8.90
C VAL A 109 2.51 -16.04 -8.96
N LEU A 110 1.88 -16.81 -8.08
CA LEU A 110 2.11 -18.27 -7.99
C LEU A 110 1.08 -19.11 -8.76
N PHE A 111 -0.17 -18.64 -8.88
CA PHE A 111 -1.27 -19.46 -9.42
C PHE A 111 -1.76 -19.02 -10.80
N TYR A 112 -1.37 -17.84 -11.29
CA TYR A 112 -1.77 -17.41 -12.62
C TYR A 112 -1.08 -18.27 -13.70
N PRO A 113 -1.81 -18.82 -14.69
CA PRO A 113 -1.28 -19.78 -15.65
C PRO A 113 -0.45 -19.09 -16.74
N CYS A 114 0.72 -18.60 -16.36
CA CYS A 114 1.69 -17.98 -17.24
C CYS A 114 3.05 -18.71 -17.09
N GLN A 115 3.89 -18.66 -18.11
CA GLN A 115 5.26 -19.08 -17.98
C GLN A 115 6.09 -17.88 -17.48
N GLN A 116 6.64 -17.98 -16.27
CA GLN A 116 7.54 -16.93 -15.76
C GLN A 116 8.85 -16.99 -16.52
N ALA A 117 9.06 -16.04 -17.43
CA ALA A 117 10.33 -15.81 -18.09
C ALA A 117 11.08 -14.71 -17.33
N PHE A 118 11.86 -15.11 -16.32
CA PHE A 118 12.76 -14.18 -15.65
C PHE A 118 13.99 -13.96 -16.54
N SER A 119 14.29 -12.70 -16.84
CA SER A 119 15.50 -12.32 -17.55
C SER A 119 16.52 -11.88 -16.52
N GLU A 120 17.62 -12.64 -16.40
CA GLU A 120 18.72 -12.35 -15.45
C GLU A 120 19.38 -10.99 -15.72
N TYR A 121 19.28 -10.48 -16.96
CA TYR A 121 19.83 -9.20 -17.42
C TYR A 121 18.84 -8.04 -17.31
N SER A 122 17.61 -8.30 -16.87
CA SER A 122 16.61 -7.25 -16.68
C SER A 122 16.69 -6.68 -15.26
N TYR A 123 16.41 -5.39 -15.14
CA TYR A 123 16.34 -4.71 -13.85
C TYR A 123 15.39 -5.46 -12.91
N ILE A 124 15.97 -5.96 -11.82
CA ILE A 124 15.31 -6.68 -10.73
C ILE A 124 14.36 -7.79 -11.21
N CYS A 125 14.92 -8.77 -11.94
CA CYS A 125 14.19 -9.94 -12.45
C CYS A 125 13.07 -9.65 -13.47
N GLY A 126 12.84 -8.38 -13.82
CA GLY A 126 11.70 -7.97 -14.64
C GLY A 126 10.37 -7.96 -13.89
N GLY A 127 9.29 -7.75 -14.62
CA GLY A 127 7.94 -7.72 -14.06
C GLY A 127 7.32 -9.13 -13.93
N PRO A 128 6.38 -9.33 -12.99
CA PRO A 128 5.61 -10.57 -12.94
C PRO A 128 4.89 -10.80 -14.27
N CYS A 129 4.82 -12.07 -14.67
CA CYS A 129 4.25 -12.50 -15.95
C CYS A 129 2.84 -11.94 -16.23
N TYR A 130 2.01 -11.76 -15.18
CA TYR A 130 0.61 -11.36 -15.34
C TYR A 130 0.51 -9.95 -15.89
N LEU A 131 1.54 -9.10 -15.72
CA LEU A 131 1.54 -7.74 -16.27
C LEU A 131 1.55 -7.73 -17.80
N PHE A 132 2.02 -8.80 -18.44
CA PHE A 132 1.99 -8.95 -19.90
C PHE A 132 0.63 -9.43 -20.42
N HIS A 133 -0.27 -9.85 -19.53
CA HIS A 133 -1.64 -10.22 -19.86
C HIS A 133 -2.59 -9.07 -19.54
N ILE A 134 -3.38 -8.65 -20.53
CA ILE A 134 -4.20 -7.43 -20.43
C ILE A 134 -5.19 -7.46 -19.26
N VAL A 135 -5.83 -8.60 -19.02
CA VAL A 135 -6.90 -8.70 -18.02
C VAL A 135 -6.38 -8.52 -16.58
N PRO A 136 -5.45 -9.36 -16.07
CA PRO A 136 -4.96 -9.20 -14.69
C PRO A 136 -4.18 -7.89 -14.51
N CYS A 137 -3.45 -7.43 -15.54
CA CYS A 137 -2.74 -6.15 -15.51
C CYS A 137 -3.70 -4.97 -15.32
N VAL A 138 -4.78 -4.90 -16.11
CA VAL A 138 -5.78 -3.83 -16.01
C VAL A 138 -6.53 -3.91 -14.67
N ILE A 139 -6.87 -5.11 -14.19
CA ILE A 139 -7.54 -5.27 -12.88
C ILE A 139 -6.64 -4.76 -11.76
N ASP A 140 -5.38 -5.19 -11.73
CA ASP A 140 -4.42 -4.77 -10.70
C ASP A 140 -4.22 -3.25 -10.73
N TRP A 141 -3.89 -2.71 -11.91
CA TRP A 141 -3.65 -1.28 -12.07
C TRP A 141 -4.89 -0.43 -11.73
N LEU A 142 -6.07 -0.83 -12.19
CA LEU A 142 -7.29 -0.05 -11.98
C LEU A 142 -7.74 -0.08 -10.51
N PHE A 143 -7.81 -1.26 -9.89
CA PHE A 143 -8.41 -1.41 -8.55
C PHE A 143 -7.40 -1.18 -7.42
N ASN A 144 -6.16 -1.65 -7.55
CA ASN A 144 -5.18 -1.54 -6.48
C ASN A 144 -4.36 -0.25 -6.55
N VAL A 145 -4.26 0.39 -7.73
CA VAL A 145 -3.50 1.63 -7.91
C VAL A 145 -4.42 2.83 -8.18
N VAL A 146 -5.08 2.89 -9.33
CA VAL A 146 -5.82 4.08 -9.77
C VAL A 146 -6.96 4.43 -8.82
N LEU A 147 -7.79 3.45 -8.46
CA LEU A 147 -8.91 3.67 -7.55
C LEU A 147 -8.44 4.19 -6.19
N VAL A 148 -7.38 3.59 -5.63
CA VAL A 148 -6.82 3.95 -4.32
C VAL A 148 -6.22 5.35 -4.36
N LEU A 149 -5.51 5.71 -5.44
CA LEU A 149 -4.98 7.05 -5.65
C LEU A 149 -6.09 8.09 -5.79
N LEU A 150 -7.15 7.81 -6.57
CA LEU A 150 -8.29 8.70 -6.72
C LEU A 150 -8.98 8.97 -5.38
N ILE A 151 -9.22 7.92 -4.59
CA ILE A 151 -9.78 8.06 -3.23
C ILE A 151 -8.88 8.94 -2.38
N THR A 152 -7.56 8.70 -2.39
CA THR A 152 -6.59 9.51 -1.63
C THR A 152 -6.65 10.97 -2.04
N CYS A 153 -6.64 11.26 -3.34
CA CYS A 153 -6.73 12.62 -3.87
C CYS A 153 -8.03 13.30 -3.44
N VAL A 154 -9.18 12.65 -3.62
CA VAL A 154 -10.48 13.21 -3.26
C VAL A 154 -10.55 13.50 -1.76
N MET A 155 -10.15 12.55 -0.91
CA MET A 155 -10.20 12.74 0.55
C MET A 155 -9.25 13.86 1.01
N ASN A 156 -8.06 13.96 0.43
CA ASN A 156 -7.13 15.06 0.75
C ASN A 156 -7.64 16.42 0.27
N ILE A 157 -8.29 16.50 -0.91
CA ILE A 157 -8.90 17.74 -1.40
C ILE A 157 -10.03 18.18 -0.48
N ILE A 158 -10.92 17.25 -0.10
CA ILE A 158 -12.03 17.54 0.83
C ILE A 158 -11.49 18.12 2.14
N LEU A 159 -10.50 17.45 2.75
CA LEU A 159 -9.86 17.92 3.97
C LEU A 159 -9.28 19.33 3.84
N ILE A 160 -8.61 19.66 2.73
CA ILE A 160 -8.05 20.99 2.50
C ILE A 160 -9.15 22.04 2.38
N VAL A 161 -10.19 21.77 1.58
CA VAL A 161 -11.30 22.71 1.33
C VAL A 161 -12.02 23.05 2.63
N GLU A 162 -12.34 22.05 3.44
CA GLU A 162 -13.07 22.28 4.69
C GLU A 162 -12.21 23.00 5.72
N THR A 163 -10.92 22.65 5.84
CA THR A 163 -9.99 23.35 6.75
C THR A 163 -9.86 24.84 6.40
N VAL A 164 -9.85 25.19 5.10
CA VAL A 164 -9.82 26.59 4.65
C VAL A 164 -11.13 27.30 4.96
N ASN A 165 -12.28 26.65 4.77
CA ASN A 165 -13.58 27.24 5.02
C ASN A 165 -13.79 27.55 6.52
N ASP A 166 -13.36 26.64 7.40
CA ASP A 166 -13.43 26.83 8.86
C ASP A 166 -12.53 27.98 9.34
N GLY A 167 -11.40 28.21 8.67
CA GLY A 167 -10.49 29.33 8.97
C GLY A 167 -10.98 30.70 8.52
N VAL A 168 -11.93 30.78 7.57
CA VAL A 168 -12.54 32.04 7.10
C VAL A 168 -13.74 32.44 7.98
N ALA A 169 -14.34 31.48 8.69
CA ALA A 169 -15.50 31.72 9.56
C ALA A 169 -15.13 32.21 10.98
N GLN A 170 -13.84 32.25 11.33
CA GLN A 170 -13.31 32.76 12.61
C GLN A 170 -12.78 34.18 12.48
#